data_AF-A0A800EZ20-F1
#
_entry.id   AF-A0A800EZ20-F1
#
_cell.length_a   1.000
_cell.length_b   1.000
_cell.length_c   1.000
_cell.angle_alpha   90.00
_cell.angle_beta   90.00
_cell.angle_gamma   90.00
#
_symmetry.space_group_name_H-M   'P 1'
#
loop_
_entity.id
_entity.type
_entity.pdbx_description
1 polymer ?
#
loop_
_entity_poly.entity_id
_entity_poly.type
_entity_poly.pdbx_seq_one_letter_code
_entity_poly.pdbx_strand_id
1 'polypeptide(L)'
;DAGVGTGLVGQLLSAVGYTDLTGFDFSPEMLAQARLKNVYHDLRQMELGKKLDYESDSFDAVTCVGVLTLGHAPASSLDEMVRITKS
;
A
#
# COMPACT_ATOMS: atom_id res chain seq x y z
N ASP A 1 -1.40 2.79 0.70
CA ASP A 1 0.02 2.62 0.34
C ASP A 1 0.25 1.21 -0.19
N ALA A 2 0.33 1.07 -1.51
CA ALA A 2 0.42 -0.21 -2.21
C ALA A 2 1.87 -0.64 -2.36
N GLY A 3 2.26 -1.69 -1.63
CA GLY A 3 3.66 -2.12 -1.47
C GLY A 3 4.43 -1.21 -0.51
N VAL A 4 4.06 -1.25 0.76
CA VAL A 4 4.58 -0.31 1.79
C VAL A 4 6.08 -0.41 2.02
N GLY A 5 6.71 -1.55 1.71
CA GLY A 5 8.08 -1.84 2.09
C GLY A 5 8.31 -1.60 3.58
N THR A 6 9.35 -0.83 3.91
CA THR A 6 9.67 -0.46 5.30
C THR A 6 8.79 0.65 5.89
N GLY A 7 7.82 1.17 5.13
CA GLY A 7 6.85 2.19 5.57
C GLY A 7 7.36 3.63 5.52
N LEU A 8 8.44 3.92 4.77
CA LEU A 8 8.99 5.28 4.67
C LEU A 8 8.00 6.28 4.04
N VAL A 9 7.25 5.84 3.01
CA VAL A 9 6.26 6.70 2.34
C VAL A 9 5.13 7.07 3.30
N GLY A 10 4.57 6.09 4.03
CA GLY A 10 3.56 6.38 5.04
C GLY A 10 4.07 7.32 6.14
N GLN A 11 5.33 7.18 6.56
CA GLN A 11 5.93 8.10 7.53
C GLN A 11 6.00 9.54 7.00
N LEU A 12 6.35 9.73 5.73
CA LEU A 12 6.37 11.05 5.10
C LEU A 12 4.97 11.64 4.93
N LEU A 13 3.99 10.83 4.51
CA LEU A 13 2.58 11.23 4.40
C LEU A 13 2.02 11.66 5.75
N SER A 14 2.30 10.90 6.80
CA SER A 14 1.91 11.25 8.17
C SER A 14 2.52 12.57 8.63
N ALA A 15 3.81 12.80 8.34
CA ALA A 15 4.49 14.04 8.70
C ALA A 15 3.88 15.29 8.02
N VAL A 16 3.22 15.14 6.86
CA VAL A 16 2.53 16.24 6.17
C VAL A 16 1.02 16.29 6.43
N GLY A 17 0.52 15.49 7.38
CA GLY A 17 -0.85 15.61 7.90
C GLY A 17 -1.84 14.52 7.48
N TYR A 18 -1.44 13.52 6.69
CA TYR A 18 -2.30 12.38 6.39
C TYR A 18 -2.30 11.38 7.54
N THR A 19 -3.42 11.24 8.23
CA THR A 19 -3.51 10.37 9.42
C THR A 19 -4.18 9.03 9.15
N ASP A 20 -5.06 8.94 8.14
CA ASP A 20 -5.78 7.70 7.81
C ASP A 20 -5.02 6.86 6.77
N LEU A 21 -3.94 6.21 7.22
CA LEU A 21 -3.07 5.43 6.35
C LEU A 21 -3.35 3.94 6.49
N THR A 22 -3.69 3.31 5.38
CA THR A 22 -3.72 1.85 5.23
C THR A 22 -2.66 1.41 4.23
N GLY A 23 -2.02 0.28 4.48
CA GLY A 23 -1.02 -0.26 3.58
C GLY A 23 -0.98 -1.77 3.52
N PHE A 24 -0.29 -2.28 2.51
CA PHE A 24 -0.01 -3.71 2.38
C PHE A 24 1.33 -3.96 1.70
N ASP A 25 1.89 -5.14 1.94
CA ASP A 25 3.09 -5.65 1.28
C ASP A 25 3.02 -7.17 1.17
N PHE A 26 3.79 -7.73 0.24
CA PHE A 26 3.93 -9.18 0.11
C PHE A 26 4.82 -9.75 1.23
N SER A 27 5.85 -9.01 1.66
CA SER A 27 6.83 -9.46 2.66
C SER A 27 6.37 -9.21 4.10
N PRO A 28 6.23 -10.27 4.93
CA PRO A 28 5.99 -10.12 6.36
C PRO A 28 7.06 -9.30 7.08
N GLU A 29 8.31 -9.40 6.65
CA GLU A 29 9.46 -8.68 7.21
C GLU A 29 9.34 -7.17 6.96
N MET A 30 8.93 -6.78 5.75
CA MET A 30 8.64 -5.40 5.40
C MET A 30 7.49 -4.86 6.25
N LEU A 31 6.40 -5.63 6.38
CA LEU A 31 5.27 -5.25 7.25
C LEU A 31 5.69 -5.10 8.72
N ALA A 32 6.59 -5.95 9.22
CA ALA A 32 7.13 -5.80 10.57
C ALA A 32 7.87 -4.47 10.74
N GLN A 33 8.67 -4.04 9.76
CA GLN A 33 9.33 -2.73 9.77
C GLN A 33 8.33 -1.57 9.64
N ALA A 34 7.33 -1.68 8.77
CA ALA A 34 6.30 -0.65 8.59
C ALA A 34 5.47 -0.44 9.87
N ARG A 35 5.17 -1.50 10.63
CA ARG A 35 4.49 -1.40 11.93
C ARG A 35 5.25 -0.53 12.94
N LEU A 36 6.58 -0.56 12.92
CA LEU A 36 7.41 0.26 13.81
C LEU A 36 7.27 1.76 13.54
N LYS A 37 6.78 2.15 12.35
CA LYS A 37 6.52 3.56 12.04
C LYS A 37 5.36 4.12 12.86
N ASN A 38 4.42 3.26 13.29
CA ASN A 38 3.25 3.64 14.09
C ASN A 38 2.42 4.76 13.44
N VAL A 39 2.29 4.73 12.11
CA VAL A 39 1.51 5.71 11.32
C VAL A 39 0.37 5.06 10.52
N TYR A 40 0.35 3.72 10.42
CA TYR A 40 -0.68 3.01 9.67
C TYR A 40 -1.76 2.49 10.62
N HIS A 41 -3.02 2.72 10.26
CA HIS A 41 -4.18 2.14 10.94
C HIS A 41 -4.31 0.64 10.68
N ASP A 42 -3.99 0.21 9.46
CA ASP A 42 -4.05 -1.20 9.06
C ASP A 42 -2.88 -1.55 8.11
N LEU A 43 -2.34 -2.75 8.30
CA LEU A 43 -1.24 -3.32 7.54
C LEU A 43 -1.52 -4.80 7.25
N ARG A 44 -1.82 -5.10 5.98
CA ARG A 44 -2.18 -6.45 5.52
C ARG A 44 -1.08 -7.08 4.66
N GLN A 45 -0.96 -8.40 4.72
CA GLN A 45 -0.12 -9.14 3.78
C GLN A 45 -0.94 -9.49 2.54
N MET A 46 -0.56 -8.90 1.40
CA MET A 46 -1.22 -9.11 0.12
C MET A 46 -0.22 -9.00 -1.02
N GLU A 47 -0.59 -9.52 -2.19
CA GLU A 47 0.28 -9.56 -3.37
C GLU A 47 -0.37 -8.79 -4.51
N LEU A 48 0.38 -7.83 -5.04
CA LEU A 48 -0.02 -7.12 -6.25
C LEU A 48 -0.05 -8.06 -7.45
N GLY A 49 -1.04 -7.88 -8.33
CA GLY A 49 -1.34 -8.81 -9.43
C GLY A 49 -2.37 -9.88 -9.08
N LYS A 50 -2.81 -9.92 -7.82
CA LYS A 50 -3.98 -10.66 -7.34
C LYS A 50 -5.06 -9.69 -6.87
N LYS A 51 -6.28 -10.19 -6.71
CA LYS A 51 -7.37 -9.40 -6.11
C LYS A 51 -7.01 -9.01 -4.67
N LEU A 52 -7.06 -7.72 -4.38
CA LEU A 52 -6.84 -7.17 -3.05
C LEU A 52 -8.12 -7.32 -2.22
N ASP A 53 -7.95 -7.61 -0.93
CA ASP A 53 -9.03 -7.72 0.06
C ASP A 53 -9.51 -6.34 0.53
N TYR A 54 -9.90 -5.53 -0.45
CA TYR A 54 -10.49 -4.21 -0.27
C TYR A 54 -11.68 -4.08 -1.22
N GLU A 55 -12.74 -3.43 -0.74
CA GLU A 55 -13.88 -3.06 -1.56
C GLU A 55 -13.47 -2.02 -2.62
N SER A 56 -14.24 -1.95 -3.71
CA SER A 56 -14.06 -0.89 -4.71
C SER A 56 -14.33 0.48 -4.10
N ASP A 57 -13.70 1.53 -4.65
CA ASP A 57 -13.89 2.92 -4.22
C ASP A 57 -13.69 3.16 -2.71
N SER A 58 -12.83 2.36 -2.07
CA SER A 58 -12.61 2.40 -0.63
C SER A 58 -11.60 3.46 -0.18
N PHE A 59 -10.70 3.89 -1.07
CA PHE A 59 -9.64 4.86 -0.75
C PHE A 59 -9.76 6.14 -1.58
N ASP A 60 -9.56 7.29 -0.93
CA ASP A 60 -9.51 8.60 -1.60
C ASP A 60 -8.25 8.78 -2.46
N ALA A 61 -7.16 8.07 -2.13
CA ALA A 61 -5.93 8.05 -2.90
C ALA A 61 -5.14 6.75 -2.68
N VAL A 62 -4.42 6.32 -3.71
CA VAL A 62 -3.48 5.18 -3.63
C VAL A 62 -2.10 5.64 -4.09
N THR A 63 -1.10 5.38 -3.24
CA THR A 63 0.33 5.56 -3.56
C THR A 63 0.96 4.23 -3.92
N CYS A 64 1.89 4.24 -4.89
CA CYS A 64 2.68 3.08 -5.29
C CYS A 64 4.08 3.56 -5.68
N VAL A 65 5.07 3.38 -4.81
CA VAL A 65 6.40 4.00 -4.95
C VAL A 65 7.48 2.94 -5.00
N GLY A 66 8.14 2.79 -6.15
CA GLY A 66 9.23 1.82 -6.32
C GLY A 66 8.78 0.35 -6.45
N VAL A 67 7.48 0.08 -6.59
CA VAL A 67 6.90 -1.27 -6.55
C VAL A 67 6.64 -1.86 -7.94
N LEU A 68 6.23 -1.04 -8.91
CA LEU A 68 6.01 -1.46 -10.31
C LEU A 68 7.35 -1.52 -11.06
N THR A 69 8.13 -2.56 -10.79
CA THR A 69 9.45 -2.79 -11.42
C THR A 69 9.62 -4.24 -11.85
N LEU A 70 10.64 -4.51 -12.68
CA LEU A 70 10.95 -5.87 -13.14
C LEU A 70 11.23 -6.79 -11.94
N GLY A 71 10.58 -7.95 -11.89
CA GLY A 71 10.71 -8.92 -10.79
C GLY A 71 9.92 -8.58 -9.52
N HIS A 72 9.14 -7.50 -9.53
CA HIS A 72 8.18 -7.15 -8.47
C HIS A 72 6.75 -7.33 -8.99
N ALA A 73 5.90 -6.30 -8.89
CA ALA A 73 4.48 -6.38 -9.24
C ALA A 73 4.26 -6.30 -10.77
N PRO A 74 3.36 -7.14 -11.35
CA PRO A 74 3.02 -7.06 -12.77
C PRO A 74 2.23 -5.79 -13.11
N ALA A 75 2.19 -5.39 -14.38
CA ALA A 75 1.45 -4.20 -14.82
C ALA A 75 -0.05 -4.27 -14.51
N SER A 76 -0.65 -5.47 -14.53
CA SER A 76 -2.05 -5.72 -14.15
C SER A 76 -2.38 -5.34 -12.70
N SER A 77 -1.37 -5.10 -11.87
CA SER A 77 -1.55 -4.58 -10.51
C SER A 77 -2.23 -3.21 -10.49
N LEU A 78 -2.09 -2.42 -11.56
CA LEU A 78 -2.76 -1.13 -11.69
C LEU A 78 -4.28 -1.26 -11.67
N ASP A 79 -4.83 -2.36 -12.21
CA ASP A 79 -6.28 -2.58 -12.28
C ASP A 79 -6.91 -2.60 -10.88
N GLU A 80 -6.26 -3.28 -9.94
CA GLU A 80 -6.71 -3.33 -8.54
C GLU A 80 -6.50 -2.02 -7.81
N MET A 81 -5.42 -1.28 -8.09
CA MET A 81 -5.22 0.06 -7.52
C MET A 81 -6.29 1.04 -8.00
N VAL A 82 -6.65 0.99 -9.28
CA VAL A 82 -7.75 1.79 -9.83
C VAL A 82 -9.07 1.38 -9.20
N ARG A 83 -9.37 0.07 -9.12
CA ARG A 83 -10.62 -0.44 -8.55
C ARG A 83 -10.88 0.06 -7.13
N ILE A 84 -9.86 0.09 -6.28
CA ILE A 84 -10.00 0.49 -4.87
C ILE A 84 -9.94 2.01 -4.67
N THR A 85 -9.57 2.79 -5.68
CA THR A 85 -9.51 4.26 -5.62
C THR A 85 -10.86 4.84 -6.06
N LYS A 86 -11.41 5.79 -5.29
CA LYS A 86 -12.67 6.46 -5.62
C LYS A 86 -12.62 7.15 -6.99
N SER A 87 -13.73 7.05 -7.74
CA SER A 87 -13.97 7.70 -9.04
C SER A 87 -14.87 8.94 -8.98
#